data_AF-A0A3N6LVN5-F1
#
_entry.id   AF-A0A3N6LVN5-F1
#
_cell.length_a   1.000
_cell.length_b   1.000
_cell.length_c   1.000
_cell.angle_alpha   90.00
_cell.angle_beta   90.00
_cell.angle_gamma   90.00
#
_symmetry.space_group_name_H-M   'P 1'
#
loop_
_entity.id
_entity.type
_entity.pdbx_description
1 polymer ?
#
loop_
_entity_poly.entity_id
_entity_poly.type
_entity_poly.pdbx_seq_one_letter_code
_entity_poly.pdbx_strand_id
1 'polypeptide(L)'
;MNDDENGDGGGTGDGSDRGGSVRDRPDRDDGSDDESRIRVDPSASEPEHGPNGGGRSASESPSEPSGSSPRLTAGGPDPGPNAVRNWSALLVALAVVSFVTAAATVATHDDPLPVAGVTVLGVAFLAIAFVGRARAPWLLEGLDAARIEHRRYVWFATGLFAFGILVGVALLLAGVNLLELLMELLEEGLFPEFEDEEFELTATFFIVNNSQPFVLSIIGALSLGVLTAVIMLFNGIIVGNVVAAIVGVTGFDYVIVGLAPHGIFELAALFIAAGVGFRLLYRLAERVLGRRDTFLGKPYVLRTLAFVGFAWLLLVLAAFVEAYVTPELLEMLFAERLEAIDDETGMP
;
A
#
# COMPACT_ATOMS: atom_id res chain seq x y z
N MET A 1 -48.90 16.81 -33.66
CA MET A 1 -48.95 17.11 -35.10
C MET A 1 -47.60 16.72 -35.64
N ASN A 2 -47.37 15.42 -35.83
CA ASN A 2 -47.83 14.60 -36.97
C ASN A 2 -46.92 14.87 -38.16
N ASP A 3 -46.42 13.92 -38.93
CA ASP A 3 -46.48 12.45 -38.93
C ASP A 3 -45.34 12.01 -39.86
N ASP A 4 -45.01 10.72 -39.78
CA ASP A 4 -44.25 9.93 -40.75
C ASP A 4 -44.67 10.17 -42.21
N GLU A 5 -43.79 9.87 -43.17
CA GLU A 5 -44.12 8.84 -44.18
C GLU A 5 -42.95 8.46 -45.12
N ASN A 6 -43.02 7.17 -45.48
CA ASN A 6 -42.16 6.34 -46.30
C ASN A 6 -42.09 6.72 -47.79
N GLY A 7 -41.15 6.11 -48.53
CA GLY A 7 -41.40 5.79 -49.93
C GLY A 7 -40.18 5.54 -50.83
N ASP A 8 -39.76 4.28 -50.88
CA ASP A 8 -39.60 3.41 -52.08
C ASP A 8 -38.92 3.91 -53.38
N GLY A 9 -38.22 2.99 -54.07
CA GLY A 9 -37.89 3.11 -55.49
C GLY A 9 -36.49 2.65 -55.89
N GLY A 10 -36.39 1.45 -56.48
CA GLY A 10 -35.13 0.85 -56.95
C GLY A 10 -34.71 1.20 -58.39
N GLY A 11 -33.66 0.49 -58.84
CA GLY A 11 -33.49 0.12 -60.26
C GLY A 11 -32.18 0.49 -60.97
N THR A 12 -31.57 -0.53 -61.57
CA THR A 12 -30.64 -0.56 -62.75
C THR A 12 -29.16 -0.24 -62.46
N GLY A 13 -28.20 -1.16 -62.67
CA GLY A 13 -27.63 -1.66 -63.94
C GLY A 13 -26.22 -1.02 -64.07
N ASP A 14 -25.10 -1.60 -64.52
CA ASP A 14 -24.74 -2.67 -65.46
C ASP A 14 -23.19 -2.80 -65.44
N GLY A 15 -22.63 -3.91 -65.96
CA GLY A 15 -21.22 -4.02 -66.45
C GLY A 15 -20.30 -4.96 -65.64
N SER A 16 -20.18 -6.25 -65.99
CA SER A 16 -19.19 -6.85 -66.93
C SER A 16 -17.74 -6.88 -66.37
N ASP A 17 -16.89 -7.90 -66.46
CA ASP A 17 -16.82 -9.09 -67.29
C ASP A 17 -15.59 -9.96 -66.84
N ARG A 18 -15.60 -11.28 -67.14
CA ARG A 18 -14.46 -12.23 -67.31
C ARG A 18 -13.73 -12.70 -66.03
N GLY A 19 -13.41 -13.98 -65.79
CA GLY A 19 -13.35 -15.26 -66.53
C GLY A 19 -12.33 -16.14 -65.75
N GLY A 20 -12.22 -17.46 -65.76
CA GLY A 20 -12.87 -18.61 -66.39
C GLY A 20 -12.14 -19.90 -65.91
N SER A 21 -12.77 -21.07 -66.14
CA SER A 21 -12.29 -22.48 -66.07
C SER A 21 -11.71 -23.00 -64.74
N VAL A 22 -12.30 -23.95 -64.00
CA VAL A 22 -12.75 -25.35 -64.28
C VAL A 22 -11.64 -26.32 -64.71
N ARG A 23 -11.25 -27.20 -63.78
CA ARG A 23 -11.19 -28.70 -63.83
C ARG A 23 -10.43 -29.18 -62.59
N ASP A 24 -10.57 -30.36 -62.00
CA ASP A 24 -11.53 -31.48 -61.95
C ASP A 24 -10.76 -32.57 -61.14
N ARG A 25 -11.40 -33.23 -60.16
CA ARG A 25 -11.14 -34.59 -59.57
C ARG A 25 -11.07 -34.75 -58.04
N PRO A 26 -11.45 -35.95 -57.50
CA PRO A 26 -12.33 -36.08 -56.35
C PRO A 26 -11.83 -37.00 -55.20
N ASP A 27 -12.73 -37.19 -54.22
CA ASP A 27 -12.94 -38.30 -53.27
C ASP A 27 -12.03 -38.49 -52.04
N ARG A 28 -12.63 -38.31 -50.86
CA ARG A 28 -12.81 -39.28 -49.72
C ARG A 28 -13.07 -38.50 -48.42
N ASP A 29 -14.26 -38.50 -47.84
CA ASP A 29 -15.02 -39.54 -47.10
C ASP A 29 -14.75 -39.53 -45.59
N ASP A 30 -15.85 -39.73 -44.84
CA ASP A 30 -16.06 -39.80 -43.38
C ASP A 30 -16.10 -38.45 -42.62
N GLY A 31 -17.15 -38.05 -41.92
CA GLY A 31 -18.39 -38.72 -41.50
C GLY A 31 -19.01 -37.87 -40.39
N SER A 32 -20.30 -37.60 -40.52
CA SER A 32 -21.11 -36.62 -39.80
C SER A 32 -21.62 -37.10 -38.44
N ASP A 33 -21.88 -36.13 -37.57
CA ASP A 33 -23.04 -35.96 -36.67
C ASP A 33 -23.99 -37.17 -36.47
N ASP A 34 -24.30 -37.50 -35.21
CA ASP A 34 -25.53 -38.23 -34.89
C ASP A 34 -26.24 -37.73 -33.62
N GLU A 35 -27.56 -37.72 -33.75
CA GLU A 35 -28.59 -37.08 -32.96
C GLU A 35 -29.01 -37.86 -31.72
N SER A 36 -29.71 -37.14 -30.85
CA SER A 36 -30.54 -37.60 -29.74
C SER A 36 -31.54 -38.70 -30.11
N ARG A 37 -31.64 -39.77 -29.28
CA ARG A 37 -32.91 -40.52 -29.09
C ARG A 37 -33.11 -41.04 -27.66
N ILE A 38 -34.29 -40.71 -27.14
CA ILE A 38 -34.93 -41.13 -25.88
C ILE A 38 -35.34 -42.61 -26.00
N ARG A 39 -35.14 -43.41 -24.94
CA ARG A 39 -35.71 -44.76 -24.79
C ARG A 39 -36.60 -44.84 -23.54
N VAL A 40 -37.85 -45.21 -23.78
CA VAL A 40 -38.89 -45.61 -22.82
C VAL A 40 -38.80 -47.13 -22.66
N ASP A 41 -38.89 -47.63 -21.43
CA ASP A 41 -38.87 -49.06 -21.11
C ASP A 41 -40.20 -49.46 -20.45
N PRO A 42 -40.96 -50.45 -20.99
CA PRO A 42 -42.14 -51.00 -20.34
C PRO A 42 -41.94 -52.48 -19.99
N SER A 43 -41.89 -52.80 -18.71
CA SER A 43 -42.36 -54.11 -18.23
C SER A 43 -42.81 -54.03 -16.77
N ALA A 44 -44.06 -54.37 -16.55
CA ALA A 44 -44.79 -54.31 -15.29
C ALA A 44 -44.65 -55.61 -14.48
N SER A 45 -44.68 -55.48 -13.14
CA SER A 45 -45.39 -56.40 -12.23
C SER A 45 -45.38 -55.86 -10.79
N GLU A 46 -46.50 -55.31 -10.35
CA GLU A 46 -46.95 -55.23 -8.94
C GLU A 46 -47.52 -56.62 -8.50
N PRO A 47 -47.80 -56.95 -7.21
CA PRO A 47 -48.34 -56.05 -6.16
C PRO A 47 -47.95 -56.32 -4.68
N GLU A 48 -48.46 -55.44 -3.80
CA GLU A 48 -49.04 -55.68 -2.45
C GLU A 48 -48.53 -54.82 -1.26
N HIS A 49 -49.40 -53.89 -0.82
CA HIS A 49 -49.84 -53.53 0.54
C HIS A 49 -48.91 -53.57 1.79
N GLY A 50 -48.78 -52.41 2.47
CA GLY A 50 -48.47 -52.31 3.91
C GLY A 50 -48.01 -50.90 4.39
N PRO A 51 -48.55 -50.30 5.49
CA PRO A 51 -48.35 -48.88 5.84
C PRO A 51 -47.34 -48.62 6.98
N ASN A 52 -46.99 -47.33 7.15
CA ASN A 52 -46.29 -46.65 8.26
C ASN A 52 -44.76 -46.72 8.37
N GLY A 53 -44.14 -45.52 8.48
CA GLY A 53 -42.79 -45.36 9.02
C GLY A 53 -42.25 -43.94 8.79
N GLY A 54 -42.32 -43.09 9.82
CA GLY A 54 -41.82 -41.72 9.77
C GLY A 54 -40.29 -41.63 9.59
N GLY A 55 -39.84 -40.58 8.92
CA GLY A 55 -38.43 -40.24 8.77
C GLY A 55 -38.27 -38.78 8.41
N ARG A 56 -37.77 -38.00 9.38
CA ARG A 56 -37.41 -36.58 9.23
C ARG A 56 -36.40 -36.43 8.09
N SER A 57 -36.74 -35.62 7.09
CA SER A 57 -35.77 -35.13 6.11
C SER A 57 -34.84 -34.13 6.81
N ALA A 58 -33.67 -34.61 7.25
CA ALA A 58 -32.58 -33.75 7.64
C ALA A 58 -32.09 -33.01 6.37
N SER A 59 -32.19 -31.69 6.39
CA SER A 59 -31.48 -30.82 5.47
C SER A 59 -29.98 -31.09 5.62
N GLU A 60 -29.33 -31.56 4.56
CA GLU A 60 -27.87 -31.57 4.45
C GLU A 60 -27.40 -30.11 4.46
N SER A 61 -26.88 -29.67 5.61
CA SER A 61 -26.05 -28.48 5.70
C SER A 61 -24.75 -28.74 4.94
N PRO A 62 -24.28 -27.83 4.08
CA PRO A 62 -22.96 -27.95 3.48
C PRO A 62 -21.92 -28.04 4.60
N SER A 63 -21.13 -29.12 4.59
CA SER A 63 -19.99 -29.33 5.46
C SER A 63 -19.04 -28.13 5.32
N GLU A 64 -18.98 -27.31 6.38
CA GLU A 64 -17.88 -26.36 6.56
C GLU A 64 -16.56 -27.15 6.51
N PRO A 65 -15.58 -26.74 5.70
CA PRO A 65 -14.26 -27.34 5.80
C PRO A 65 -13.72 -27.00 7.18
N SER A 66 -13.55 -28.04 7.99
CA SER A 66 -12.94 -28.03 9.32
C SER A 66 -11.44 -27.72 9.21
N GLY A 67 -11.14 -26.46 8.92
CA GLY A 67 -9.83 -25.87 9.08
C GLY A 67 -10.02 -24.55 9.78
N SER A 68 -9.75 -24.49 11.09
CA SER A 68 -9.70 -23.24 11.83
C SER A 68 -8.62 -22.36 11.19
N SER A 69 -9.01 -21.53 10.23
CA SER A 69 -8.11 -20.54 9.64
C SER A 69 -7.51 -19.74 10.79
N PRO A 70 -6.17 -19.63 10.87
CA PRO A 70 -5.51 -18.88 11.92
C PRO A 70 -6.15 -17.49 12.11
N ARG A 71 -6.21 -17.00 13.35
CA ARG A 71 -7.02 -15.82 13.71
C ARG A 71 -6.77 -14.58 12.83
N LEU A 72 -5.58 -14.43 12.22
CA LEU A 72 -5.27 -13.31 11.31
C LEU A 72 -5.73 -13.52 9.86
N THR A 73 -5.78 -14.74 9.36
CA THR A 73 -6.14 -15.02 7.95
C THR A 73 -7.65 -15.20 7.77
N ALA A 74 -8.36 -15.57 8.84
CA ALA A 74 -9.80 -15.78 8.81
C ALA A 74 -10.60 -14.58 8.25
N GLY A 75 -11.48 -14.85 7.28
CA GLY A 75 -12.39 -13.86 6.68
C GLY A 75 -11.68 -12.71 5.94
N GLY A 76 -10.40 -12.85 5.60
CA GLY A 76 -9.63 -11.94 4.77
C GLY A 76 -9.40 -12.46 3.36
N PRO A 77 -8.73 -11.68 2.49
CA PRO A 77 -8.23 -12.19 1.23
C PRO A 77 -7.17 -13.28 1.49
N ASP A 78 -7.08 -14.25 0.59
CA ASP A 78 -6.05 -15.29 0.67
C ASP A 78 -4.65 -14.68 0.53
N PRO A 79 -3.69 -15.09 1.37
CA PRO A 79 -2.31 -14.66 1.24
C PRO A 79 -1.71 -15.19 -0.06
N GLY A 80 -0.73 -14.46 -0.61
CA GLY A 80 -0.02 -14.86 -1.82
C GLY A 80 0.76 -16.17 -1.62
N PRO A 81 1.03 -16.93 -2.70
CA PRO A 81 1.63 -18.27 -2.63
C PRO A 81 3.06 -18.29 -2.04
N ASN A 82 3.74 -17.14 -2.01
CA ASN A 82 5.09 -16.98 -1.44
C ASN A 82 5.10 -16.03 -0.23
N ALA A 83 3.96 -15.79 0.43
CA ALA A 83 3.81 -14.82 1.52
C ALA A 83 4.87 -14.99 2.62
N VAL A 84 4.94 -16.18 3.23
CA VAL A 84 5.91 -16.49 4.30
C VAL A 84 7.34 -16.19 3.84
N ARG A 85 7.73 -16.63 2.64
CA ARG A 85 9.09 -16.43 2.13
C ARG A 85 9.42 -14.96 1.93
N ASN A 86 8.54 -14.22 1.27
CA ASN A 86 8.77 -12.83 0.90
C ASN A 86 8.78 -11.93 2.14
N TRP A 87 7.86 -12.13 3.08
CA TRP A 87 7.82 -11.37 4.33
C TRP A 87 9.01 -11.69 5.24
N SER A 88 9.42 -12.96 5.36
CA SER A 88 10.65 -13.29 6.08
C SER A 88 11.88 -12.63 5.45
N ALA A 89 11.98 -12.61 4.11
CA ALA A 89 13.11 -11.98 3.42
C ALA A 89 13.12 -10.46 3.64
N LEU A 90 11.95 -9.81 3.56
CA LEU A 90 11.81 -8.39 3.86
C LEU A 90 12.24 -8.05 5.29
N LEU A 91 11.77 -8.82 6.27
CA LEU A 91 12.14 -8.61 7.68
C LEU A 91 13.64 -8.84 7.92
N VAL A 92 14.26 -9.82 7.26
CA VAL A 92 15.72 -10.01 7.32
C VAL A 92 16.45 -8.81 6.70
N ALA A 93 15.97 -8.29 5.56
CA ALA A 93 16.57 -7.10 4.95
C ALA A 93 16.46 -5.87 5.87
N LEU A 94 15.31 -5.65 6.50
CA LEU A 94 15.12 -4.57 7.48
C LEU A 94 16.04 -4.74 8.69
N ALA A 95 16.23 -5.96 9.19
CA ALA A 95 17.18 -6.23 10.26
C ALA A 95 18.62 -5.88 9.87
N VAL A 96 19.04 -6.22 8.64
CA VAL A 96 20.35 -5.86 8.11
C VAL A 96 20.52 -4.34 8.08
N VAL A 97 19.51 -3.60 7.57
CA VAL A 97 19.53 -2.14 7.60
C VAL A 97 19.68 -1.63 9.03
N SER A 98 18.92 -2.16 9.99
CA SER A 98 19.05 -1.75 11.40
C SER A 98 20.45 -1.99 11.97
N PHE A 99 21.09 -3.12 11.65
CA PHE A 99 22.46 -3.38 12.12
C PHE A 99 23.52 -2.52 11.40
N VAL A 100 23.32 -2.20 10.13
CA VAL A 100 24.17 -1.25 9.41
C VAL A 100 24.03 0.14 10.01
N THR A 101 22.81 0.59 10.31
CA THR A 101 22.56 1.83 11.05
C THR A 101 23.25 1.80 12.41
N ALA A 102 23.12 0.71 13.19
CA ALA A 102 23.83 0.56 14.46
C ALA A 102 25.35 0.74 14.32
N ALA A 103 25.94 0.09 13.32
CA ALA A 103 27.38 0.15 13.06
C ALA A 103 27.82 1.56 12.62
N ALA A 104 27.03 2.23 11.78
CA ALA A 104 27.27 3.61 11.37
C ALA A 104 27.22 4.55 12.57
N THR A 105 26.21 4.41 13.45
CA THR A 105 26.09 5.21 14.67
C THR A 105 27.26 4.99 15.61
N VAL A 106 27.73 3.75 15.82
CA VAL A 106 28.95 3.47 16.63
C VAL A 106 30.19 4.13 16.05
N ALA A 107 30.27 4.26 14.73
CA ALA A 107 31.46 4.82 14.08
C ALA A 107 31.52 6.35 14.12
N THR A 108 30.40 7.02 14.38
CA THR A 108 30.23 8.47 14.21
C THR A 108 29.79 9.17 15.50
N HIS A 109 29.15 8.44 16.43
CA HIS A 109 28.58 8.98 17.67
C HIS A 109 29.06 8.20 18.90
N ASP A 110 29.35 8.93 19.99
CA ASP A 110 29.82 8.34 21.25
C ASP A 110 28.69 7.87 22.20
N ASP A 111 27.42 8.08 21.84
CA ASP A 111 26.27 7.68 22.67
C ASP A 111 25.87 6.20 22.43
N PRO A 112 25.93 5.32 23.45
CA PRO A 112 25.51 3.93 23.32
C PRO A 112 23.99 3.75 23.23
N LEU A 113 23.17 4.73 23.63
CA LEU A 113 21.71 4.59 23.68
C LEU A 113 21.07 4.41 22.29
N PRO A 114 21.36 5.25 21.28
CA PRO A 114 20.87 5.05 19.92
C PRO A 114 21.27 3.71 19.31
N VAL A 115 22.53 3.31 19.55
CA VAL A 115 23.09 2.03 19.08
C VAL A 115 22.30 0.86 19.66
N ALA A 116 22.03 0.88 20.98
CA ALA A 116 21.22 -0.14 21.63
C ALA A 116 19.79 -0.16 21.07
N GLY A 117 19.17 1.00 20.88
CA GLY A 117 17.81 1.13 20.33
C GLY A 117 17.65 0.48 18.95
N VAL A 118 18.52 0.86 18.00
CA VAL A 118 18.44 0.34 16.63
C VAL A 118 18.91 -1.13 16.54
N THR A 119 19.83 -1.56 17.41
CA THR A 119 20.22 -2.98 17.52
C THR A 119 19.04 -3.84 18.00
N VAL A 120 18.30 -3.39 19.02
CA VAL A 120 17.09 -4.07 19.51
C VAL A 120 16.03 -4.16 18.41
N LEU A 121 15.86 -3.09 17.61
CA LEU A 121 14.97 -3.10 16.45
C LEU A 121 15.37 -4.17 15.42
N GLY A 122 16.67 -4.27 15.10
CA GLY A 122 17.20 -5.31 14.20
C GLY A 122 16.95 -6.73 14.72
N VAL A 123 17.18 -6.96 16.01
CA VAL A 123 16.87 -8.24 16.68
C VAL A 123 15.37 -8.55 16.62
N ALA A 124 14.50 -7.55 16.82
CA ALA A 124 13.06 -7.73 16.72
C ALA A 124 12.63 -8.15 15.31
N PHE A 125 13.16 -7.52 14.26
CA PHE A 125 12.88 -7.93 12.88
C PHE A 125 13.32 -9.38 12.60
N LEU A 126 14.52 -9.78 13.04
CA LEU A 126 14.97 -11.18 12.91
C LEU A 126 14.08 -12.15 13.69
N ALA A 127 13.70 -11.79 14.92
CA ALA A 127 12.81 -12.61 15.72
C ALA A 127 11.47 -12.84 15.02
N ILE A 128 10.85 -11.78 14.48
CA ILE A 128 9.60 -11.89 13.71
C ILE A 128 9.82 -12.74 12.44
N ALA A 129 10.95 -12.55 11.73
CA ALA A 129 11.24 -13.30 10.51
C ALA A 129 11.36 -14.81 10.76
N PHE A 130 12.16 -15.22 11.74
CA PHE A 130 12.45 -16.62 12.04
C PHE A 130 11.31 -17.30 12.79
N VAL A 131 10.75 -16.66 13.82
CA VAL A 131 9.59 -17.20 14.54
C VAL A 131 8.37 -17.25 13.64
N GLY A 132 8.13 -16.19 12.85
CA GLY A 132 7.08 -16.16 11.84
C GLY A 132 7.23 -17.27 10.82
N ARG A 133 8.44 -17.57 10.35
CA ARG A 133 8.66 -18.69 9.42
C ARG A 133 8.49 -20.07 10.07
N ALA A 134 9.03 -20.27 11.27
CA ALA A 134 9.16 -21.61 11.86
C ALA A 134 8.00 -22.03 12.76
N ARG A 135 7.38 -21.08 13.47
CA ARG A 135 6.40 -21.35 14.54
C ARG A 135 5.06 -20.65 14.33
N ALA A 136 5.04 -19.54 13.58
CA ALA A 136 3.85 -18.71 13.39
C ALA A 136 3.69 -18.21 11.94
N PRO A 137 3.62 -19.11 10.93
CA PRO A 137 3.49 -18.72 9.52
C PRO A 137 2.25 -17.86 9.25
N TRP A 138 1.19 -18.11 10.04
CA TRP A 138 -0.04 -17.33 10.05
C TRP A 138 0.17 -15.83 10.33
N LEU A 139 1.25 -15.44 11.01
CA LEU A 139 1.58 -14.03 11.23
C LEU A 139 2.00 -13.37 9.92
N LEU A 140 2.90 -14.02 9.18
CA LEU A 140 3.43 -13.52 7.91
C LEU A 140 2.39 -13.59 6.79
N GLU A 141 1.58 -14.65 6.78
CA GLU A 141 0.39 -14.75 5.94
C GLU A 141 -0.64 -13.68 6.30
N GLY A 142 -0.83 -13.39 7.59
CA GLY A 142 -1.69 -12.32 8.07
C GLY A 142 -1.24 -10.94 7.58
N LEU A 143 0.06 -10.64 7.66
CA LEU A 143 0.64 -9.41 7.11
C LEU A 143 0.43 -9.30 5.60
N ASP A 144 0.58 -10.41 4.86
CA ASP A 144 0.35 -10.42 3.42
C ASP A 144 -1.13 -10.20 3.06
N ALA A 145 -2.03 -10.90 3.76
CA ALA A 145 -3.46 -10.68 3.61
C ALA A 145 -3.85 -9.23 3.98
N ALA A 146 -3.20 -8.64 4.98
CA ALA A 146 -3.42 -7.24 5.36
C ALA A 146 -2.99 -6.30 4.24
N ARG A 147 -1.80 -6.51 3.68
CA ARG A 147 -1.29 -5.75 2.54
C ARG A 147 -2.27 -5.83 1.37
N ILE A 148 -2.74 -7.02 1.01
CA ILE A 148 -3.70 -7.20 -0.10
C ILE A 148 -5.01 -6.46 0.19
N GLU A 149 -5.52 -6.55 1.42
CA GLU A 149 -6.76 -5.90 1.84
C GLU A 149 -6.69 -4.36 1.76
N HIS A 150 -5.53 -3.78 2.07
CA HIS A 150 -5.36 -2.33 2.14
C HIS A 150 -4.72 -1.73 0.88
N ARG A 151 -4.15 -2.54 -0.03
CA ARG A 151 -3.33 -2.10 -1.17
C ARG A 151 -3.97 -0.99 -2.02
N ARG A 152 -5.27 -1.09 -2.32
CA ARG A 152 -5.96 -0.08 -3.15
C ARG A 152 -5.99 1.29 -2.48
N TYR A 153 -6.17 1.31 -1.16
CA TYR A 153 -6.24 2.52 -0.36
C TYR A 153 -4.85 3.11 -0.09
N VAL A 154 -3.83 2.27 0.05
CA VAL A 154 -2.42 2.69 0.09
C VAL A 154 -2.06 3.41 -1.21
N TRP A 155 -2.39 2.84 -2.38
CA TRP A 155 -2.15 3.50 -3.66
C TRP A 155 -2.94 4.81 -3.83
N PHE A 156 -4.17 4.87 -3.32
CA PHE A 156 -4.94 6.11 -3.30
C PHE A 156 -4.24 7.19 -2.44
N ALA A 157 -3.75 6.83 -1.24
CA ALA A 157 -2.98 7.74 -0.38
C ALA A 157 -1.68 8.21 -1.06
N THR A 158 -0.95 7.30 -1.70
CA THR A 158 0.25 7.65 -2.50
C THR A 158 -0.10 8.62 -3.63
N GLY A 159 -1.25 8.44 -4.29
CA GLY A 159 -1.73 9.37 -5.32
C GLY A 159 -2.03 10.77 -4.78
N LEU A 160 -2.66 10.87 -3.60
CA LEU A 160 -2.88 12.15 -2.93
C LEU A 160 -1.57 12.83 -2.57
N PHE A 161 -0.61 12.09 -2.01
CA PHE A 161 0.71 12.62 -1.70
C PHE A 161 1.45 13.10 -2.95
N ALA A 162 1.43 12.32 -4.04
CA ALA A 162 2.03 12.70 -5.31
C ALA A 162 1.38 13.96 -5.91
N PHE A 163 0.05 14.09 -5.79
CA PHE A 163 -0.63 15.33 -6.17
C PHE A 163 -0.21 16.51 -5.29
N GLY A 164 -0.05 16.28 -3.98
CA GLY A 164 0.51 17.26 -3.04
C GLY A 164 1.90 17.74 -3.48
N ILE A 165 2.79 16.84 -3.90
CA ILE A 165 4.10 17.21 -4.45
C ILE A 165 3.96 18.18 -5.62
N LEU A 166 3.08 17.89 -6.58
CA LEU A 166 2.87 18.78 -7.73
C LEU A 166 2.39 20.16 -7.29
N VAL A 167 1.50 20.22 -6.31
CA VAL A 167 1.03 21.49 -5.72
C VAL A 167 2.18 22.21 -5.01
N GLY A 168 3.01 21.52 -4.23
CA GLY A 168 4.18 22.08 -3.56
C GLY A 168 5.19 22.70 -4.53
N VAL A 169 5.49 22.00 -5.63
CA VAL A 169 6.32 22.53 -6.72
C VAL A 169 5.66 23.75 -7.37
N ALA A 170 4.36 23.69 -7.66
CA ALA A 170 3.64 24.82 -8.24
C ALA A 170 3.61 26.05 -7.33
N LEU A 171 3.53 25.87 -6.01
CA LEU A 171 3.63 26.94 -5.02
C LEU A 171 5.01 27.61 -5.07
N LEU A 172 6.08 26.83 -5.14
CA LEU A 172 7.43 27.38 -5.27
C LEU A 172 7.57 28.20 -6.57
N LEU A 173 7.07 27.68 -7.69
CA LEU A 173 7.08 28.38 -8.98
C LEU A 173 6.22 29.66 -8.97
N ALA A 174 5.21 29.72 -8.09
CA ALA A 174 4.41 30.92 -7.85
C ALA A 174 5.07 31.92 -6.87
N GLY A 175 6.27 31.62 -6.38
CA GLY A 175 7.04 32.46 -5.44
C GLY A 175 6.77 32.17 -3.97
N VAL A 176 6.07 31.09 -3.64
CA VAL A 176 5.82 30.67 -2.24
C VAL A 176 6.85 29.61 -1.85
N ASN A 177 7.91 30.05 -1.19
CA ASN A 177 8.95 29.18 -0.64
C ASN A 177 8.63 28.80 0.82
N LEU A 178 8.15 27.57 1.04
CA LEU A 178 7.78 27.12 2.38
C LEU A 178 8.98 26.94 3.30
N LEU A 179 10.16 26.66 2.75
CA LEU A 179 11.39 26.55 3.54
C LEU A 179 11.79 27.91 4.12
N GLU A 180 11.74 28.96 3.30
CA GLU A 180 12.02 30.34 3.72
C GLU A 180 10.99 30.84 4.73
N LEU A 181 9.70 30.58 4.50
CA LEU A 181 8.64 30.92 5.46
C LEU A 181 8.83 30.19 6.80
N LEU A 182 9.28 28.93 6.79
CA LEU A 182 9.60 28.20 8.01
C LEU A 182 10.76 28.86 8.76
N MET A 183 11.85 29.20 8.05
CA MET A 183 13.01 29.86 8.65
C MET A 183 12.64 31.22 9.24
N GLU A 184 11.84 32.03 8.53
CA GLU A 184 11.35 33.33 9.03
C GLU A 184 10.55 33.17 10.33
N LEU A 185 9.69 32.15 10.42
CA LEU A 185 8.91 31.88 11.64
C LEU A 185 9.78 31.40 12.82
N LEU A 186 10.86 30.66 12.54
CA LEU A 186 11.82 30.23 13.56
C LEU A 186 12.64 31.44 14.07
N GLU A 187 13.11 32.30 13.17
CA GLU A 187 13.83 33.54 13.52
C GLU A 187 12.98 34.53 14.33
N GLU A 188 11.67 34.55 14.07
CA GLU A 188 10.72 35.40 14.79
C GLU A 188 10.34 34.83 16.18
N GLY A 189 10.90 33.68 16.57
CA GLY A 189 10.72 33.07 17.90
C GLY A 189 9.30 32.57 18.16
N LEU A 190 8.52 32.34 17.08
CA LEU A 190 7.14 31.87 17.22
C LEU A 190 7.02 30.39 17.59
N PHE A 191 8.15 29.68 17.59
CA PHE A 191 8.25 28.30 18.07
C PHE A 191 9.35 28.18 19.13
N PRO A 192 9.05 28.52 20.40
CA PRO A 192 10.03 28.49 21.49
C PRO A 192 10.62 27.09 21.72
N GLU A 193 9.97 26.02 21.22
CA GLU A 193 10.53 24.66 21.28
C GLU A 193 11.79 24.46 20.43
N PHE A 194 12.09 25.36 19.47
CA PHE A 194 13.29 25.31 18.63
C PHE A 194 14.33 26.39 18.99
N GLU A 195 14.04 27.25 19.97
CA GLU A 195 14.96 28.30 20.44
C GLU A 195 15.98 27.81 21.49
N ASP A 196 15.74 26.64 22.09
CA ASP A 196 16.66 26.05 23.06
C ASP A 196 17.96 25.62 22.36
N GLU A 197 19.13 26.06 22.88
CA GLU A 197 20.48 25.74 22.38
C GLU A 197 20.80 24.22 22.34
N GLU A 198 19.92 23.37 22.91
CA GLU A 198 20.01 21.91 22.98
C GLU A 198 18.98 21.18 22.10
N PHE A 199 18.44 21.83 21.04
CA PHE A 199 17.53 21.14 20.12
C PHE A 199 18.26 20.07 19.30
N GLU A 200 18.32 18.86 19.83
CA GLU A 200 18.95 17.71 19.18
C GLU A 200 17.96 16.98 18.26
N LEU A 201 18.30 16.86 16.98
CA LEU A 201 17.59 16.06 15.97
C LEU A 201 17.78 14.54 16.22
N THR A 202 17.34 14.08 17.38
CA THR A 202 17.47 12.69 17.81
C THR A 202 16.43 11.79 17.13
N ALA A 203 16.70 10.49 17.09
CA ALA A 203 15.68 9.53 16.64
C ALA A 203 14.37 9.62 17.45
N THR A 204 14.43 9.99 18.74
CA THR A 204 13.22 10.19 19.57
C THR A 204 12.36 11.33 19.04
N PHE A 205 13.00 12.46 18.69
CA PHE A 205 12.31 13.60 18.08
C PHE A 205 11.58 13.17 16.81
N PHE A 206 12.29 12.52 15.87
CA PHE A 206 11.69 12.05 14.62
C PHE A 206 10.59 11.00 14.85
N ILE A 207 10.75 10.07 15.80
CA ILE A 207 9.70 9.09 16.14
C ILE A 207 8.43 9.80 16.59
N VAL A 208 8.53 10.78 17.49
CA VAL A 208 7.36 11.50 18.02
C VAL A 208 6.70 12.32 16.91
N ASN A 209 7.49 13.12 16.20
CA ASN A 209 7.00 14.02 15.16
C ASN A 209 6.32 13.26 14.02
N ASN A 210 6.88 12.11 13.59
CA ASN A 210 6.30 11.30 12.54
C ASN A 210 5.18 10.35 13.03
N SER A 211 5.17 9.96 14.31
CA SER A 211 4.09 9.13 14.87
C SER A 211 2.77 9.89 14.94
N GLN A 212 2.80 11.21 15.14
CA GLN A 212 1.60 12.04 15.15
C GLN A 212 0.81 11.99 13.82
N PRO A 213 1.38 12.38 12.65
CA PRO A 213 0.69 12.28 11.37
C PRO A 213 0.36 10.82 11.00
N PHE A 214 1.18 9.84 11.42
CA PHE A 214 0.89 8.42 11.26
C PHE A 214 -0.42 8.01 11.96
N VAL A 215 -0.57 8.32 13.26
CA VAL A 215 -1.76 7.98 14.04
C VAL A 215 -2.98 8.78 13.56
N LEU A 216 -2.80 10.09 13.30
CA LEU A 216 -3.87 10.95 12.80
C LEU A 216 -4.37 10.48 11.42
N SER A 217 -3.50 9.95 10.57
CA SER A 217 -3.90 9.37 9.28
C SER A 217 -4.81 8.15 9.41
N ILE A 218 -4.63 7.34 10.46
CA ILE A 218 -5.49 6.18 10.76
C ILE A 218 -6.83 6.64 11.33
N ILE A 219 -6.81 7.52 12.34
CA ILE A 219 -8.02 8.00 13.03
C ILE A 219 -8.82 8.96 12.14
N GLY A 220 -8.19 9.57 11.14
CA GLY A 220 -8.84 10.45 10.18
C GLY A 220 -10.03 9.84 9.43
N ALA A 221 -10.19 8.50 9.46
CA ALA A 221 -11.43 7.82 9.07
C ALA A 221 -12.68 8.39 9.75
N LEU A 222 -12.58 8.85 11.01
CA LEU A 222 -13.68 9.45 11.78
C LEU A 222 -14.17 10.78 11.19
N SER A 223 -13.29 11.49 10.46
CA SER A 223 -13.60 12.74 9.76
C SER A 223 -14.11 12.52 8.33
N LEU A 224 -14.66 11.34 8.04
CA LEU A 224 -14.97 10.89 6.68
C LEU A 224 -13.74 10.84 5.75
N GLY A 225 -12.55 10.62 6.34
CA GLY A 225 -11.28 10.57 5.61
C GLY A 225 -10.71 11.93 5.20
N VAL A 226 -11.38 13.04 5.54
CA VAL A 226 -10.89 14.40 5.23
C VAL A 226 -9.54 14.66 5.89
N LEU A 227 -9.41 14.37 7.19
CA LEU A 227 -8.17 14.54 7.92
C LEU A 227 -7.04 13.69 7.31
N THR A 228 -7.31 12.42 6.98
CA THR A 228 -6.33 11.55 6.31
C THR A 228 -5.89 12.12 4.97
N ALA A 229 -6.82 12.64 4.17
CA ALA A 229 -6.51 13.24 2.88
C ALA A 229 -5.70 14.54 3.03
N VAL A 230 -6.07 15.41 3.98
CA VAL A 230 -5.33 16.64 4.28
C VAL A 230 -3.90 16.33 4.71
N ILE A 231 -3.68 15.36 5.59
CA ILE A 231 -2.32 14.98 6.02
C ILE A 231 -1.48 14.49 4.83
N MET A 232 -2.03 13.62 3.98
CA MET A 232 -1.31 13.14 2.78
C MET A 232 -1.00 14.26 1.79
N LEU A 233 -1.96 15.16 1.55
CA LEU A 233 -1.78 16.32 0.67
C LEU A 233 -0.73 17.28 1.23
N PHE A 234 -0.83 17.63 2.52
CA PHE A 234 0.04 18.60 3.16
C PHE A 234 1.48 18.09 3.26
N ASN A 235 1.68 16.82 3.65
CA ASN A 235 3.01 16.20 3.62
C ASN A 235 3.58 16.19 2.19
N GLY A 236 2.75 15.90 1.18
CA GLY A 236 3.17 15.98 -0.22
C GLY A 236 3.57 17.39 -0.63
N ILE A 237 2.79 18.41 -0.23
CA ILE A 237 3.06 19.83 -0.52
C ILE A 237 4.39 20.25 0.10
N ILE A 238 4.61 19.96 1.37
CA ILE A 238 5.87 20.30 2.08
C ILE A 238 7.05 19.64 1.37
N VAL A 239 7.00 18.31 1.18
CA VAL A 239 8.10 17.58 0.54
C VAL A 239 8.35 18.10 -0.86
N GLY A 240 7.31 18.31 -1.68
CA GLY A 240 7.46 18.81 -3.05
C GLY A 240 8.05 20.21 -3.13
N ASN A 241 7.63 21.11 -2.24
CA ASN A 241 8.13 22.48 -2.20
C ASN A 241 9.60 22.53 -1.72
N VAL A 242 9.90 21.86 -0.59
CA VAL A 242 11.25 21.81 -0.01
C VAL A 242 12.24 21.13 -0.95
N VAL A 243 11.87 19.99 -1.54
CA VAL A 243 12.72 19.30 -2.53
C VAL A 243 12.99 20.21 -3.73
N ALA A 244 11.98 20.87 -4.28
CA ALA A 244 12.18 21.74 -5.44
C ALA A 244 13.06 22.96 -5.13
N ALA A 245 12.96 23.50 -3.91
CA ALA A 245 13.81 24.60 -3.45
C ALA A 245 15.28 24.14 -3.33
N ILE A 246 15.52 23.00 -2.67
CA ILE A 246 16.86 22.47 -2.42
C ILE A 246 17.56 22.04 -3.72
N VAL A 247 16.84 21.40 -4.66
CA VAL A 247 17.41 21.00 -5.96
C VAL A 247 17.96 22.20 -6.73
N GLY A 248 17.31 23.37 -6.61
CA GLY A 248 17.76 24.60 -7.27
C GLY A 248 19.12 25.11 -6.80
N VAL A 249 19.53 24.74 -5.57
CA VAL A 249 20.76 25.21 -4.94
C VAL A 249 21.85 24.14 -4.93
N THR A 250 21.52 22.93 -4.48
CA THR A 250 22.51 21.89 -4.16
C THR A 250 22.60 20.77 -5.21
N GLY A 251 21.60 20.67 -6.09
CA GLY A 251 21.49 19.63 -7.11
C GLY A 251 20.60 18.45 -6.71
N PHE A 252 20.25 17.63 -7.71
CA PHE A 252 19.32 16.50 -7.53
C PHE A 252 19.95 15.33 -6.75
N ASP A 253 21.26 15.14 -6.89
CA ASP A 253 22.02 14.10 -6.18
C ASP A 253 22.00 14.32 -4.66
N TYR A 254 22.18 15.55 -4.21
CA TYR A 254 22.08 15.93 -2.80
C TYR A 254 20.73 15.54 -2.19
N VAL A 255 19.63 15.90 -2.86
CA VAL A 255 18.27 15.58 -2.39
C VAL A 255 18.02 14.08 -2.32
N ILE A 256 18.50 13.31 -3.29
CA ILE A 256 18.31 11.85 -3.26
C ILE A 256 19.04 11.23 -2.07
N VAL A 257 20.28 11.66 -1.78
CA VAL A 257 21.02 11.19 -0.60
C VAL A 257 20.36 11.68 0.68
N GLY A 258 19.87 12.91 0.69
CA GLY A 258 19.21 13.50 1.85
C GLY A 258 17.84 12.91 2.16
N LEU A 259 17.12 12.33 1.18
CA LEU A 259 15.74 11.86 1.36
C LEU A 259 15.61 10.33 1.30
N ALA A 260 16.30 9.68 0.36
CA ALA A 260 16.05 8.27 0.07
C ALA A 260 16.37 7.30 1.24
N PRO A 261 17.47 7.48 2.02
CA PRO A 261 17.84 6.54 3.07
C PRO A 261 16.73 6.33 4.10
N HIS A 262 16.12 7.40 4.60
CA HIS A 262 15.03 7.31 5.58
C HIS A 262 13.64 7.35 4.93
N GLY A 263 13.46 8.13 3.87
CA GLY A 263 12.16 8.40 3.24
C GLY A 263 11.50 7.16 2.63
N ILE A 264 12.27 6.14 2.21
CA ILE A 264 11.71 4.85 1.75
C ILE A 264 10.91 4.17 2.88
N PHE A 265 11.37 4.28 4.13
CA PHE A 265 10.72 3.68 5.28
C PHE A 265 9.56 4.54 5.81
N GLU A 266 9.79 5.85 5.92
CA GLU A 266 8.80 6.80 6.44
C GLU A 266 7.57 6.88 5.53
N LEU A 267 7.77 7.12 4.22
CA LEU A 267 6.67 7.25 3.27
C LEU A 267 5.88 5.93 3.16
N ALA A 268 6.56 4.78 3.19
CA ALA A 268 5.89 3.49 3.24
C ALA A 268 5.01 3.35 4.48
N ALA A 269 5.50 3.74 5.65
CA ALA A 269 4.73 3.72 6.89
C ALA A 269 3.51 4.65 6.84
N LEU A 270 3.69 5.90 6.40
CA LEU A 270 2.63 6.89 6.27
C LEU A 270 1.55 6.46 5.25
N PHE A 271 1.93 5.92 4.10
CA PHE A 271 0.96 5.44 3.10
C PHE A 271 0.20 4.22 3.60
N ILE A 272 0.84 3.33 4.38
CA ILE A 272 0.14 2.22 5.04
C ILE A 272 -0.89 2.77 6.04
N ALA A 273 -0.50 3.70 6.91
CA ALA A 273 -1.37 4.32 7.90
C ALA A 273 -2.59 5.00 7.26
N ALA A 274 -2.37 5.83 6.24
CA ALA A 274 -3.45 6.47 5.48
C ALA A 274 -4.33 5.45 4.75
N GLY A 275 -3.73 4.41 4.15
CA GLY A 275 -4.47 3.32 3.53
C GLY A 275 -5.38 2.56 4.50
N VAL A 276 -4.93 2.36 5.75
CA VAL A 276 -5.76 1.82 6.83
C VAL A 276 -6.90 2.77 7.18
N GLY A 277 -6.64 4.08 7.31
CA GLY A 277 -7.68 5.10 7.54
C GLY A 277 -8.77 5.08 6.47
N PHE A 278 -8.40 5.12 5.19
CA PHE A 278 -9.37 5.06 4.08
C PHE A 278 -10.11 3.72 4.00
N ARG A 279 -9.47 2.60 4.34
CA ARG A 279 -10.13 1.29 4.41
C ARG A 279 -11.19 1.25 5.52
N LEU A 280 -10.88 1.81 6.69
CA LEU A 280 -11.82 1.92 7.79
C LEU A 280 -13.05 2.74 7.40
N LEU A 281 -12.85 3.88 6.74
CA LEU A 281 -13.93 4.69 6.19
C LEU A 281 -14.77 3.91 5.18
N TYR A 282 -14.13 3.20 4.25
CA TYR A 282 -14.85 2.42 3.24
C TYR A 282 -15.74 1.34 3.87
N ARG A 283 -15.22 0.63 4.88
CA ARG A 283 -16.01 -0.37 5.62
C ARG A 283 -17.16 0.26 6.41
N LEU A 284 -16.96 1.47 6.93
CA LEU A 284 -18.02 2.21 7.60
C LEU A 284 -19.14 2.54 6.60
N ALA A 285 -18.78 3.00 5.41
CA ALA A 285 -19.74 3.27 4.33
C ALA A 285 -20.49 1.99 3.91
N GLU A 286 -19.80 0.85 3.73
CA GLU A 286 -20.46 -0.44 3.44
C GLU A 286 -21.48 -0.82 4.53
N ARG A 287 -21.14 -0.60 5.80
CA ARG A 287 -22.01 -0.91 6.94
C ARG A 287 -23.25 -0.01 6.98
N VAL A 288 -23.09 1.27 6.70
CA VAL A 288 -24.19 2.25 6.65
C VAL A 288 -25.11 1.97 5.46
N LEU A 289 -24.56 1.55 4.32
CA LEU A 289 -25.33 1.17 3.13
C LEU A 289 -25.98 -0.23 3.22
N GLY A 290 -25.82 -0.94 4.35
CA GLY A 290 -26.36 -2.28 4.52
C GLY A 290 -25.70 -3.36 3.65
N ARG A 291 -24.55 -3.07 3.04
CA ARG A 291 -23.78 -4.02 2.20
C ARG A 291 -22.89 -4.94 3.03
N ARG A 292 -22.85 -4.74 4.34
CA ARG A 292 -22.00 -5.48 5.27
C ARG A 292 -22.64 -5.56 6.65
N ASP A 293 -22.75 -6.75 7.23
CA ASP A 293 -23.37 -6.91 8.55
C ASP A 293 -22.42 -6.52 9.69
N THR A 294 -21.14 -6.89 9.56
CA THR A 294 -20.12 -6.68 10.59
C THR A 294 -19.10 -5.62 10.17
N PHE A 295 -18.97 -4.55 10.96
CA PHE A 295 -18.01 -3.47 10.75
C PHE A 295 -16.57 -3.92 11.07
N LEU A 296 -16.33 -4.40 12.29
CA LEU A 296 -15.01 -4.79 12.81
C LEU A 296 -15.02 -6.23 13.36
N GLY A 297 -14.86 -7.21 12.45
CA GLY A 297 -14.65 -8.60 12.87
C GLY A 297 -13.30 -8.76 13.58
N LYS A 298 -13.24 -9.59 14.63
CA LYS A 298 -11.99 -9.85 15.39
C LYS A 298 -10.80 -10.23 14.49
N PRO A 299 -10.95 -11.11 13.47
CA PRO A 299 -9.85 -11.42 12.56
C PRO A 299 -9.31 -10.21 11.78
N TYR A 300 -10.22 -9.35 11.31
CA TYR A 300 -9.86 -8.12 10.62
C TYR A 300 -9.07 -7.17 11.53
N VAL A 301 -9.59 -6.92 12.75
CA VAL A 301 -8.93 -6.01 13.70
C VAL A 301 -7.52 -6.49 14.02
N LEU A 302 -7.35 -7.77 14.33
CA LEU A 302 -6.02 -8.32 14.64
C LEU A 302 -5.07 -8.22 13.44
N ARG A 303 -5.56 -8.47 12.23
CA ARG A 303 -4.77 -8.38 10.99
C ARG A 303 -4.36 -6.94 10.69
N THR A 304 -5.28 -5.99 10.79
CA THR A 304 -4.99 -4.57 10.60
C THR A 304 -4.02 -4.06 11.67
N LEU A 305 -4.17 -4.45 12.95
CA LEU A 305 -3.25 -4.06 14.01
C LEU A 305 -1.84 -4.62 13.79
N ALA A 306 -1.70 -5.86 13.32
CA ALA A 306 -0.39 -6.42 12.96
C ALA A 306 0.28 -5.61 11.83
N PHE A 307 -0.51 -5.17 10.84
CA PHE A 307 0.00 -4.38 9.72
C PHE A 307 0.35 -2.93 10.12
N VAL A 308 -0.44 -2.31 10.99
CA VAL A 308 -0.13 -1.00 11.60
C VAL A 308 1.13 -1.10 12.46
N GLY A 309 1.26 -2.15 13.27
CA GLY A 309 2.47 -2.39 14.07
C GLY A 309 3.72 -2.55 13.20
N PHE A 310 3.63 -3.30 12.10
CA PHE A 310 4.71 -3.40 11.12
C PHE A 310 5.07 -2.03 10.50
N ALA A 311 4.07 -1.25 10.08
CA ALA A 311 4.29 0.08 9.52
C ALA A 311 4.92 1.05 10.54
N TRP A 312 4.53 0.98 11.81
CA TRP A 312 5.15 1.76 12.87
C TRP A 312 6.62 1.35 13.10
N LEU A 313 6.97 0.07 13.01
CA LEU A 313 8.37 -0.37 13.06
C LEU A 313 9.21 0.17 11.89
N LEU A 314 8.62 0.33 10.70
CA LEU A 314 9.28 1.02 9.58
C LEU A 314 9.53 2.49 9.91
N LEU A 315 8.56 3.16 10.52
CA LEU A 315 8.67 4.56 10.93
C LEU A 315 9.80 4.76 11.97
N VAL A 316 9.89 3.84 12.94
CA VAL A 316 10.99 3.85 13.93
C VAL A 316 12.33 3.63 13.24
N LEU A 317 12.42 2.69 12.29
CA LEU A 317 13.65 2.51 11.51
C LEU A 317 14.01 3.77 10.72
N ALA A 318 13.02 4.44 10.10
CA ALA A 318 13.21 5.69 9.37
C ALA A 318 13.87 6.74 10.25
N ALA A 319 13.35 6.95 11.46
CA ALA A 319 13.87 7.93 12.42
C ALA A 319 15.33 7.68 12.83
N PHE A 320 15.74 6.41 12.99
CA PHE A 320 17.16 6.09 13.24
C PHE A 320 18.04 6.38 12.02
N VAL A 321 17.58 6.08 10.81
CA VAL A 321 18.32 6.38 9.58
C VAL A 321 18.39 7.89 9.33
N GLU A 322 17.33 8.61 9.66
CA GLU A 322 17.25 10.07 9.53
C GLU A 322 18.18 10.77 10.53
N ALA A 323 18.18 10.36 11.79
CA ALA A 323 19.01 10.99 12.82
C ALA A 323 20.51 10.69 12.67
N TYR A 324 20.89 9.46 12.31
CA TYR A 324 22.30 9.01 12.47
C TYR A 324 23.00 8.56 11.19
N VAL A 325 22.29 8.48 10.05
CA VAL A 325 22.89 8.04 8.78
C VAL A 325 22.76 9.10 7.72
N THR A 326 21.61 9.78 7.65
CA THR A 326 21.36 10.79 6.62
C THR A 326 22.33 11.98 6.73
N PRO A 327 22.60 12.58 7.91
CA PRO A 327 23.54 13.69 8.04
C PRO A 327 24.97 13.28 7.66
N GLU A 328 25.41 12.13 8.16
CA GLU A 328 26.73 11.55 7.87
C GLU A 328 26.95 11.31 6.38
N LEU A 329 25.93 10.78 5.68
CA LEU A 329 26.02 10.57 4.24
C LEU A 329 26.10 11.88 3.46
N LEU A 330 25.40 12.92 3.93
CA LEU A 330 25.44 14.23 3.30
C LEU A 330 26.81 14.90 3.51
N GLU A 331 27.34 14.85 4.73
CA GLU A 331 28.67 15.38 5.04
C GLU A 331 29.76 14.67 4.23
N MET A 332 29.79 13.33 4.25
CA MET A 332 30.82 12.55 3.55
C MET A 332 30.82 12.75 2.03
N LEU A 333 29.67 13.04 1.42
CA LEU A 333 29.54 13.13 -0.04
C LEU A 333 29.51 14.56 -0.58
N PHE A 334 29.15 15.54 0.26
CA PHE A 334 28.87 16.91 -0.21
C PHE A 334 29.52 18.02 0.63
N ALA A 335 30.32 17.74 1.66
CA ALA A 335 30.98 18.77 2.48
C ALA A 335 31.70 19.85 1.63
N GLU A 336 32.57 19.44 0.70
CA GLU A 336 33.31 20.39 -0.17
C GLU A 336 32.39 21.25 -1.05
N ARG A 337 31.22 20.72 -1.44
CA ARG A 337 30.24 21.46 -2.27
C ARG A 337 29.49 22.48 -1.42
N LEU A 338 29.15 22.12 -0.18
CA LEU A 338 28.46 23.02 0.74
C LEU A 338 29.36 24.20 1.12
N GLU A 339 30.63 23.94 1.46
CA GLU A 339 31.61 25.00 1.74
C GLU A 339 31.77 25.97 0.56
N ALA A 340 31.82 25.46 -0.68
CA ALA A 340 31.92 26.31 -1.87
C ALA A 340 30.68 27.19 -2.11
N ILE A 341 29.48 26.72 -1.74
CA ILE A 341 28.23 27.49 -1.85
C ILE A 341 28.20 28.61 -0.79
N ASP A 342 28.63 28.32 0.43
CA ASP A 342 28.71 29.30 1.53
C ASP A 342 29.71 30.42 1.18
N ASP A 343 30.88 30.05 0.64
CA ASP A 343 31.90 31.00 0.18
C ASP A 343 31.42 31.90 -0.97
N GLU A 344 30.60 31.38 -1.90
CA GLU A 344 30.04 32.15 -3.02
C GLU A 344 28.87 33.05 -2.62
N THR A 345 28.05 32.62 -1.66
CA THR A 345 26.83 33.34 -1.25
C THR A 345 27.04 34.28 -0.06
N GLY A 346 28.13 34.12 0.69
CA GLY A 346 28.45 34.95 1.85
C GLY A 346 27.43 34.81 2.98
N MET A 347 26.65 33.73 3.00
CA MET A 347 25.78 33.41 4.13
C MET A 347 26.63 32.67 5.19
N PRO A 348 26.54 33.08 6.47
CA PRO A 348 27.31 32.49 7.56
C PRO A 348 26.90 31.06 7.89
#